data_AF-A0A8X6JBB0-F1
#
_entry.id   AF-A0A8X6JBB0-F1
#
_cell.length_a   1.000
_cell.length_b   1.000
_cell.length_c   1.000
_cell.angle_alpha   90.00
_cell.angle_beta   90.00
_cell.angle_gamma   90.00
#
_symmetry.space_group_name_H-M   'P 1'
#
loop_
_entity.id
_entity.type
_entity.pdbx_description
1 polymer ?
#
loop_
_entity_poly.entity_id
_entity_poly.type
_entity_poly.pdbx_seq_one_letter_code
_entity_poly.pdbx_strand_id
1 'polypeptide(L)' 'MLHEIDILRLIGRHENVVGFIGFTLHVQKMYLVFEYCQYGNLHAHLVSLKPELMYMKSLPPSERPRSYAWGKVNIF' A
#
# COMPACT_ATOMS: atom_id res chain seq x y z
N MET A 1 2.47 -0.42 -20.48
CA MET A 1 1.24 -1.19 -20.22
C MET A 1 1.33 -2.65 -20.63
N LEU A 2 1.66 -3.04 -21.87
CA LEU A 2 1.71 -4.48 -22.23
C LEU A 2 2.67 -5.31 -21.35
N HIS A 3 3.89 -4.83 -21.15
CA HIS A 3 4.86 -5.46 -20.25
C HIS A 3 4.37 -5.61 -18.80
N GLU A 4 3.55 -4.66 -18.33
CA GLU A 4 2.97 -4.69 -16.99
C GLU A 4 1.96 -5.83 -16.87
N ILE A 5 1.14 -6.08 -17.89
CA ILE A 5 0.23 -7.25 -17.94
C ILE A 5 1.03 -8.54 -17.89
N ASP A 6 2.12 -8.63 -18.63
CA ASP A 6 2.94 -9.84 -18.68
C ASP A 6 3.53 -10.15 -17.31
N ILE A 7 4.02 -9.13 -16.60
CA ILE A 7 4.48 -9.26 -15.21
C ILE A 7 3.33 -9.66 -14.28
N LEU A 8 2.18 -8.98 -14.36
CA LEU A 8 1.03 -9.27 -13.50
C LEU A 8 0.51 -10.70 -13.69
N ARG A 9 0.56 -11.22 -14.92
CA ARG A 9 0.24 -12.62 -15.23
C ARG A 9 1.26 -13.59 -14.67
N LEU A 10 2.55 -13.24 -14.73
CA LEU A 10 3.64 -14.07 -14.20
C LEU A 10 3.58 -14.18 -12.67
N ILE A 11 3.30 -13.08 -11.97
CA ILE A 11 3.21 -13.07 -10.50
C ILE A 11 2.09 -14.00 -10.02
N GLY A 12 0.96 -14.07 -10.75
CA GLY A 12 -0.19 -14.88 -10.36
C GLY A 12 -0.91 -14.32 -9.13
N ARG A 13 -1.67 -15.17 -8.42
CA ARG A 13 -2.40 -14.79 -7.21
C ARG A 13 -1.59 -15.10 -5.96
N HIS A 14 -1.51 -14.11 -5.07
CA HIS A 14 -0.88 -14.24 -3.76
C HIS A 14 -1.61 -13.34 -2.76
N GLU A 15 -1.79 -13.80 -1.52
CA GLU A 15 -2.60 -13.11 -0.50
C GLU A 15 -2.09 -11.69 -0.17
N ASN A 16 -0.77 -11.49 -0.21
CA ASN A 16 -0.13 -10.21 0.14
C ASN A 16 0.18 -9.31 -1.07
N VAL A 17 -0.35 -9.64 -2.25
CA VAL A 17 -0.22 -8.85 -3.48
C VAL A 17 -1.61 -8.58 -4.02
N VAL A 18 -1.88 -7.35 -4.45
CA VAL A 18 -3.19 -7.00 -5.02
C VAL A 18 -3.46 -7.87 -6.24
N GLY A 19 -4.52 -8.68 -6.20
CA GLY A 19 -4.82 -9.64 -7.25
C GLY A 19 -5.20 -8.94 -8.55
N PHE A 20 -4.46 -9.26 -9.62
CA PHE A 20 -4.84 -8.91 -10.97
C PHE A 20 -5.95 -9.84 -11.48
N ILE A 21 -7.05 -9.28 -11.97
CA ILE A 21 -8.21 -10.03 -12.47
C ILE A 21 -8.17 -10.10 -14.00
N GLY A 22 -7.83 -9.00 -14.66
CA GLY A 22 -7.78 -8.94 -16.12
C GLY A 22 -7.71 -7.52 -16.65
N PHE A 23 -7.93 -7.35 -17.94
CA PHE A 23 -7.94 -6.03 -18.57
C PHE A 23 -8.98 -5.96 -19.70
N THR A 24 -9.38 -4.74 -20.06
CA THR A 24 -10.19 -4.47 -21.24
C THR A 24 -9.58 -3.36 -22.08
N LEU A 25 -9.78 -3.43 -23.39
CA LEU A 25 -9.39 -2.41 -24.34
C LEU A 25 -10.67 -1.82 -24.95
N HIS A 26 -10.94 -0.56 -24.67
CA HIS A 26 -12.09 0.15 -25.21
C HIS A 26 -11.64 1.49 -25.80
N VAL A 27 -11.88 1.68 -27.11
CA VAL A 27 -11.58 2.93 -27.83
C VAL A 27 -10.15 3.43 -27.55
N GLN A 28 -9.16 2.55 -27.79
CA GLN A 28 -7.73 2.81 -27.58
C GLN A 28 -7.30 3.11 -26.13
N LYS A 29 -8.22 3.02 -25.16
CA LYS A 29 -7.90 3.08 -23.74
C LYS A 29 -7.88 1.68 -23.16
N MET A 30 -6.83 1.40 -22.41
CA MET A 30 -6.66 0.15 -21.72
C MET A 30 -6.97 0.33 -20.24
N TYR A 31 -7.78 -0.56 -19.70
CA TYR A 31 -8.19 -0.57 -18.30
C TYR A 31 -7.73 -1.87 -17.65
N LEU A 32 -7.01 -1.76 -16.54
CA LEU A 32 -6.63 -2.90 -15.71
C LEU A 32 -7.67 -3.10 -14.60
N VAL A 33 -8.04 -4.34 -14.37
CA VAL A 33 -9.01 -4.74 -13.36
C VAL A 33 -8.27 -5.49 -12.27
N PHE A 34 -8.38 -4.97 -11.05
CA PHE A 34 -7.76 -5.50 -9.84
C PHE A 34 -8.81 -5.78 -8.78
N GLU A 35 -8.43 -6.58 -7.79
CA GLU A 35 -9.17 -6.69 -6.54
C GLU A 35 -9.29 -5.33 -5.85
N TYR A 36 -10.44 -5.12 -5.21
CA TYR A 36 -10.70 -3.89 -4.48
C TYR A 36 -10.17 -3.97 -3.05
N CYS A 37 -9.22 -3.10 -2.72
CA CYS A 37 -8.73 -2.94 -1.36
C CYS A 37 -9.63 -1.96 -0.57
N GLN A 38 -10.57 -2.49 0.21
CA GLN A 38 -11.58 -1.69 0.94
C GLN A 38 -11.01 -0.59 1.85
N TYR A 39 -9.79 -0.76 2.37
CA TYR A 39 -9.14 0.20 3.26
C TYR A 39 -8.21 1.18 2.53
N GLY A 40 -8.13 1.09 1.21
CA GLY A 40 -7.25 1.93 0.39
C GLY A 40 -5.76 1.65 0.66
N ASN A 41 -4.94 2.69 0.55
CA ASN A 41 -3.50 2.56 0.73
C ASN A 41 -3.13 2.49 2.22
N LEU A 42 -2.12 1.67 2.53
CA LEU A 42 -1.67 1.44 3.90
C LEU A 42 -1.22 2.71 4.61
N HIS A 43 -0.59 3.65 3.90
CA HIS A 43 -0.11 4.90 4.51
C HIS A 43 -1.27 5.72 5.08
N ALA A 44 -2.29 5.99 4.27
CA ALA A 44 -3.49 6.72 4.71
C ALA A 44 -4.24 5.99 5.81
N HIS A 45 -4.33 4.65 5.72
CA HIS A 45 -4.93 3.85 6.77
C HIS A 45 -4.19 4.00 8.11
N LEU A 46 -2.85 3.92 8.10
CA LEU A 46 -2.04 4.12 9.31
C LEU A 46 -2.09 5.55 9.84
N VAL A 47 -2.11 6.57 8.96
CA VAL A 47 -2.32 7.98 9.36
C VAL A 47 -3.67 8.12 10.07
N SER A 48 -4.72 7.47 9.57
CA SER A 48 -6.06 7.57 10.15
C SER A 48 -6.17 6.90 11.52
N LEU A 49 -5.46 5.78 11.72
CA LEU A 49 -5.47 5.05 12.99
C LEU A 49 -4.60 5.70 14.06
N LYS A 50 -3.48 6.31 13.67
CA LYS A 50 -2.47 6.83 14.59
C LYS A 50 -1.85 8.14 14.05
N PRO A 51 -2.63 9.22 13.94
CA PRO A 51 -2.16 10.50 13.41
C PRO A 51 -0.96 11.06 14.20
N GLU A 52 -0.90 10.78 15.50
CA GLU A 52 0.21 11.13 16.39
C GLU A 52 1.53 10.49 15.95
N LEU A 53 1.53 9.26 15.43
CA LEU A 53 2.76 8.62 14.93
C LEU A 53 3.30 9.32 13.69
N MET A 54 2.42 9.85 12.84
CA MET A 54 2.81 10.57 11.63
C MET A 54 3.30 11.98 11.95
N TYR A 55 2.62 12.67 12.87
CA TYR A 55 3.12 13.94 13.43
C TYR A 55 4.51 13.76 14.05
N MET A 56 4.71 12.71 14.84
CA MET A 56 5.98 12.42 15.47
C MET A 56 7.09 12.04 14.48
N LYS A 57 6.76 11.39 13.34
CA LYS A 57 7.72 11.16 12.25
C LYS A 57 8.18 12.45 11.57
N SER A 58 7.33 13.48 11.56
CA SER A 58 7.66 14.80 11.01
C SER A 58 8.53 15.66 11.93
N LEU A 59 8.65 15.29 13.22
CA LEU A 59 9.49 15.99 14.18
C LEU A 59 10.99 15.83 13.85
N PRO A 60 11.80 16.86 14.13
CA PRO A 60 13.25 16.75 14.02
C PRO A 60 13.78 15.65 14.96
N PRO A 61 14.91 14.99 14.62
CA PRO A 61 15.45 13.88 15.39
C PRO A 61 15.63 14.14 16.89
N SER A 62 15.91 15.39 17.27
CA SER A 62 16.06 15.85 18.66
C SER A 62 14.77 15.79 19.49
N GLU A 63 13.61 15.86 18.83
CA GLU A 63 12.28 15.95 19.46
C GLU A 63 11.50 14.64 19.36
N ARG A 64 12.05 13.61 18.69
CA ARG A 64 11.40 12.30 18.58
C ARG A 64 11.46 11.56 19.93
N PRO A 65 10.32 11.07 20.47
CA PRO A 65 10.29 10.34 21.73
C PRO A 65 11.14 9.07 21.71
N ARG A 66 11.98 8.89 22.75
CA ARG A 66 12.93 7.76 22.87
C ARG A 66 12.25 6.38 22.96
N SER A 67 10.95 6.32 23.28
CA SER A 67 10.20 5.07 23.48
C SER A 67 9.99 4.24 22.22
N TYR A 68 10.27 4.78 21.04
CA TYR A 68 10.07 4.10 19.75
C TYR A 68 11.34 3.44 19.21
N ALA A 69 12.47 3.53 19.93
CA ALA A 69 13.72 2.98 19.45
C ALA A 69 13.63 1.47 19.19
N TRP A 70 12.91 0.68 20.01
CA TRP A 70 12.76 -0.76 19.79
C TRP A 70 11.44 -1.31 20.38
N GLY A 71 10.54 -1.81 19.52
CA GLY A 71 9.79 -3.04 19.79
C GLY A 71 8.52 -3.03 20.65
N LYS A 72 7.76 -1.94 20.81
CA LYS A 72 6.45 -1.98 21.54
C LYS A 72 5.25 -1.38 20.81
N VAL A 73 5.25 -1.37 19.48
CA VAL A 73 4.02 -1.19 18.71
C VAL A 73 3.91 -2.37 17.77
N ASN A 74 3.33 -3.48 18.25
CA ASN A 74 2.97 -4.59 17.37
C ASN A 74 1.93 -4.07 16.37
N ILE A 75 2.39 -3.92 15.14
CA ILE A 75 1.55 -3.75 13.95
C ILE A 75 1.86 -4.89 12.99
N PHE A 76 1.91 -6.11 13.52
CA PHE A 76 1.63 -7.40 12.89
C PHE A 76 1.33 -8.39 14.03
#